data_AF-G0NDN5-F1
#
_entry.id   AF-G0NDN5-F1
#
_cell.length_a   1.000
_cell.length_b   1.000
_cell.length_c   1.000
_cell.angle_alpha   90.00
_cell.angle_beta   90.00
_cell.angle_gamma   90.00
#
_symmetry.space_group_name_H-M   'P 1'
#
loop_
_entity.id
_entity.type
_entity.pdbx_description
1 polymer ?
#
loop_
_entity_poly.entity_id
_entity_poly.type
_entity_poly.pdbx_seq_one_letter_code
_entity_poly.pdbx_strand_id
1 'polypeptide(L)'
;MFGRLKQKVKEKTGRAKATSLPIEVDESMTYFKNLLPRVKDLHKHMSDLTDVYKWQKKANFTAPLENYSRLGDKVNVQPFIEAVNARVAAEADSMKGVQNECEKFKAYYQNECRLHQENIAYLNKTRLDMDSAADKYANTETDANKMRLDTCTKEFEAACTRMRDLAAGIKDLEANHSSWQDTLMKEMKVAFRKG
;
A
#
# COMPACT_ATOMS: atom_id res chain seq x y z
N MET A 1 -39.89 0.63 1.01
CA MET A 1 -40.03 0.80 -0.46
C MET A 1 -38.71 0.82 -1.25
N PHE A 2 -37.52 0.89 -0.62
CA PHE A 2 -36.22 0.91 -1.32
C PHE A 2 -35.78 -0.44 -1.95
N GLY A 3 -36.30 -1.59 -1.46
CA GLY A 3 -35.96 -2.91 -2.00
C GLY A 3 -36.50 -3.16 -3.42
N ARG A 4 -37.72 -2.68 -3.71
CA ARG A 4 -38.33 -2.81 -5.05
C ARG A 4 -37.65 -1.95 -6.10
N LEU A 5 -37.01 -0.84 -5.72
CA LEU A 5 -36.21 -0.02 -6.65
C LEU A 5 -34.89 -0.71 -7.01
N LYS A 6 -34.18 -1.29 -6.03
CA LYS A 6 -32.97 -2.10 -6.30
C LYS A 6 -33.28 -3.32 -7.18
N GLN A 7 -34.43 -3.95 -6.99
CA GLN A 7 -34.85 -5.10 -7.80
C GLN A 7 -35.22 -4.68 -9.23
N LYS A 8 -35.96 -3.59 -9.41
CA LYS A 8 -36.26 -3.03 -10.75
C LYS A 8 -35.02 -2.52 -11.48
N VAL A 9 -34.00 -2.01 -10.78
CA VAL A 9 -32.72 -1.64 -11.41
C VAL A 9 -31.94 -2.89 -11.83
N LYS A 10 -31.96 -3.98 -11.04
CA LYS A 10 -31.34 -5.26 -11.44
C LYS A 10 -32.03 -5.89 -12.66
N GLU A 11 -33.36 -5.86 -12.71
CA GLU A 11 -34.15 -6.40 -13.83
C GLU A 11 -34.07 -5.52 -15.09
N LYS A 12 -33.87 -4.20 -14.97
CA LYS A 12 -33.74 -3.29 -16.12
C LYS A 12 -32.32 -3.03 -16.61
N THR A 13 -31.28 -3.35 -15.83
CA THR A 13 -29.88 -3.09 -16.25
C THR A 13 -29.26 -4.24 -17.02
N GLY A 14 -29.94 -5.39 -17.19
CA GLY A 14 -29.40 -6.50 -17.97
C GLY A 14 -27.98 -6.89 -17.56
N ARG A 15 -27.61 -6.71 -16.28
CA ARG A 15 -26.33 -7.24 -15.81
C ARG A 15 -26.46 -8.75 -15.82
N ALA A 16 -26.01 -9.36 -16.91
CA ALA A 16 -25.58 -10.74 -16.94
C ALA A 16 -24.86 -11.00 -15.62
N LYS A 17 -25.33 -12.03 -14.92
CA LYS A 17 -24.73 -12.44 -13.65
C LYS A 17 -23.29 -12.79 -14.00
N ALA A 18 -22.36 -11.87 -13.68
CA ALA A 18 -20.99 -11.98 -14.15
C ALA A 18 -20.45 -13.38 -13.86
N THR A 19 -19.76 -13.99 -14.82
CA THR A 19 -19.31 -15.37 -14.70
C THR A 19 -18.59 -15.56 -13.36
N SER A 20 -18.94 -16.62 -12.63
CA SER A 20 -18.32 -16.92 -11.35
C SER A 20 -16.82 -17.10 -11.55
N LEU A 21 -16.02 -16.41 -10.75
CA LEU A 21 -14.58 -16.62 -10.74
C LEU A 21 -14.27 -18.04 -10.25
N PRO A 22 -13.17 -18.66 -10.72
CA PRO A 22 -12.60 -19.82 -10.05
C PRO A 22 -12.40 -19.53 -8.56
N ILE A 23 -12.68 -20.51 -7.70
CA ILE A 23 -12.70 -20.34 -6.24
C ILE A 23 -11.37 -19.76 -5.74
N GLU A 24 -10.26 -20.30 -6.24
CA GLU A 24 -8.92 -19.87 -5.85
C GLU A 24 -8.63 -18.41 -6.24
N VAL A 25 -9.20 -17.93 -7.35
CA VAL A 25 -9.04 -16.54 -7.82
C VAL A 25 -9.92 -15.59 -7.00
N ASP A 26 -11.12 -16.01 -6.63
CA ASP A 26 -12.05 -15.22 -5.81
C ASP A 26 -11.55 -15.06 -4.36
N GLU A 27 -11.02 -16.13 -3.77
CA GLU A 27 -10.35 -16.13 -2.47
C GLU A 27 -9.16 -15.17 -2.46
N SER A 28 -8.30 -15.25 -3.49
CA SER A 28 -7.14 -14.38 -3.64
C SER A 28 -7.54 -12.91 -3.79
N MET A 29 -8.53 -12.63 -4.64
CA MET A 29 -9.06 -11.26 -4.81
C MET A 29 -9.63 -10.72 -3.48
N THR A 30 -10.34 -11.55 -2.72
CA THR A 30 -10.90 -11.18 -1.41
C THR A 30 -9.79 -10.89 -0.41
N TYR A 31 -8.76 -11.74 -0.37
CA TYR A 31 -7.58 -11.53 0.46
C TYR A 31 -6.92 -10.16 0.19
N PHE A 32 -6.59 -9.87 -1.07
CA PHE A 32 -5.91 -8.61 -1.42
C PHE A 32 -6.79 -7.37 -1.18
N LYS A 33 -8.11 -7.47 -1.37
CA LYS A 33 -9.07 -6.40 -1.01
C LYS A 33 -9.07 -6.12 0.49
N ASN A 34 -8.95 -7.14 1.32
CA ASN A 34 -8.91 -7.01 2.78
C ASN A 34 -7.52 -6.59 3.30
N LEU A 35 -6.45 -6.94 2.58
CA LEU A 35 -5.09 -6.54 2.90
C LEU A 35 -4.89 -5.04 2.69
N LEU A 36 -5.44 -4.49 1.60
CA LEU A 36 -5.20 -3.11 1.19
C LEU A 36 -5.48 -2.05 2.29
N PRO A 37 -6.62 -2.07 3.02
CA PRO A 37 -6.85 -1.14 4.12
C PRO A 37 -5.80 -1.24 5.23
N ARG A 38 -5.34 -2.45 5.57
CA ARG A 38 -4.34 -2.68 6.62
C ARG A 38 -2.97 -2.13 6.22
N VAL A 39 -2.54 -2.39 4.99
CA VAL A 39 -1.26 -1.88 4.48
C VAL A 39 -1.30 -0.35 4.33
N LYS A 40 -2.44 0.21 3.91
CA LYS A 40 -2.64 1.67 3.82
C LYS A 40 -2.56 2.36 5.18
N ASP A 41 -3.16 1.77 6.22
CA ASP A 41 -3.11 2.29 7.58
C ASP A 41 -1.68 2.25 8.14
N LEU A 42 -0.97 1.14 7.93
CA LEU A 42 0.44 1.02 8.27
C LEU A 42 1.30 2.06 7.51
N HIS A 43 1.04 2.27 6.22
CA HIS A 43 1.75 3.27 5.41
C HIS A 43 1.57 4.69 5.96
N LYS A 44 0.37 5.02 6.46
CA LYS A 44 0.10 6.29 7.12
C LYS A 44 0.96 6.44 8.37
N HIS A 45 0.96 5.45 9.27
CA HIS A 45 1.77 5.49 10.47
C HIS A 45 3.28 5.60 10.20
N MET A 46 3.79 4.88 9.19
CA MET A 46 5.19 4.99 8.77
C MET A 46 5.51 6.37 8.18
N SER A 47 4.53 7.00 7.54
CA SER A 47 4.67 8.36 7.02
C SER A 47 4.75 9.38 8.14
N ASP A 48 3.86 9.27 9.13
CA ASP A 48 3.87 10.12 10.32
C ASP A 48 5.21 10.02 11.07
N LEU A 49 5.74 8.79 11.25
CA LEU A 49 7.07 8.58 11.88
C LEU A 49 8.21 9.25 11.09
N THR A 50 8.17 9.17 9.76
CA THR A 50 9.16 9.83 8.90
C THR A 50 9.08 11.35 9.03
N ASP A 51 7.88 11.90 9.16
CA ASP A 51 7.68 13.34 9.29
C ASP A 51 8.10 13.86 10.67
N VAL A 52 7.90 13.08 11.73
CA VAL A 52 8.49 13.34 13.06
C VAL A 52 10.02 13.39 12.98
N TYR A 53 10.65 12.42 12.30
CA TYR A 53 12.10 12.44 12.09
C TYR A 53 12.59 13.71 11.36
N LYS A 54 11.92 14.08 10.27
CA LYS A 54 12.24 15.30 9.52
C LYS A 54 12.03 16.56 10.35
N TRP A 55 10.98 16.60 11.17
CA TRP A 55 10.71 17.71 12.08
C TRP A 55 11.82 17.84 13.11
N GLN A 56 12.25 16.74 13.74
CA GLN A 56 13.35 16.72 14.69
C GLN A 56 14.67 17.21 14.06
N LYS A 57 14.97 16.79 12.82
CA LYS A 57 16.14 17.29 12.08
C LYS A 57 16.05 18.79 11.74
N LYS A 58 14.85 19.33 11.56
CA LYS A 58 14.60 20.75 11.28
C LYS A 58 14.46 21.61 12.52
N ALA A 59 14.24 21.01 13.70
CA ALA A 59 14.07 21.71 14.95
C ALA A 59 15.39 22.40 15.34
N ASN A 60 15.49 23.68 15.00
CA ASN A 60 16.66 24.51 15.29
C ASN A 60 16.52 25.12 16.69
N PHE A 61 17.05 24.42 17.69
CA PHE A 61 17.13 24.91 19.07
C PHE A 61 18.33 25.83 19.32
N THR A 62 19.27 25.92 18.37
CA THR A 62 20.49 26.73 18.49
C THR A 62 20.26 28.21 18.17
N ALA A 63 19.42 28.54 17.19
CA ALA A 63 19.15 29.95 16.84
C ALA A 63 18.60 30.80 18.00
N PRO A 64 17.65 30.32 18.84
CA PRO A 64 17.24 31.05 20.04
C PRO A 64 18.39 31.25 21.05
N LEU A 65 19.24 30.24 21.25
CA LEU A 65 20.38 30.30 22.19
C LEU A 65 21.45 31.30 21.72
N GLU A 66 21.73 31.34 20.42
CA GLU A 66 22.62 32.34 19.81
C GLU A 66 22.07 33.76 19.91
N ASN A 67 20.75 33.93 19.82
CA ASN A 67 20.12 35.24 20.04
C ASN A 67 20.19 35.68 21.50
N TYR A 68 20.05 34.75 22.46
CA TYR A 68 20.21 35.05 23.88
C TYR A 68 21.64 35.44 24.26
N SER A 69 22.66 34.82 23.65
CA SER A 69 24.05 35.22 23.91
C SER A 69 24.41 36.59 23.35
N ARG A 70 23.76 37.00 22.26
CA ARG A 70 23.89 38.36 21.70
C ARG A 70 23.20 39.43 22.56
N LEU A 71 22.26 39.04 23.44
CA LEU A 71 21.51 39.96 24.29
C LEU A 71 22.16 40.20 25.67
N GLY A 72 23.24 39.49 26.02
CA GLY A 72 23.89 39.64 27.33
C GLY A 72 25.39 39.35 27.31
N ASP A 73 26.21 40.38 27.54
CA ASP A 73 27.68 40.37 27.46
C ASP A 73 28.43 39.50 28.51
N LYS A 74 27.80 38.51 29.15
CA LYS A 74 28.43 37.79 30.29
C LYS A 74 28.25 36.28 30.35
N VAL A 75 27.50 35.66 29.45
CA VAL A 75 27.26 34.20 29.51
C VAL A 75 27.84 33.51 28.28
N ASN A 76 28.88 32.70 28.49
CA ASN A 76 29.39 31.81 27.45
C ASN A 76 28.39 30.67 27.23
N VAL A 77 27.53 30.80 26.22
CA VAL A 77 26.53 29.78 25.83
C VAL A 77 27.11 28.67 24.95
N GLN A 78 28.36 28.79 24.49
CA GLN A 78 28.98 27.87 23.54
C GLN A 78 28.94 26.40 24.03
N PRO A 79 29.24 26.09 25.31
CA PRO A 79 29.12 24.71 25.82
C PRO A 79 27.68 24.19 25.82
N PHE A 80 26.68 25.06 26.02
CA PHE A 80 25.26 24.69 25.93
C PHE A 80 24.84 24.41 24.50
N ILE A 81 25.29 25.22 23.55
CA ILE A 81 25.07 25.01 22.11
C ILE A 81 25.67 23.67 21.67
N GLU A 82 26.91 23.38 22.09
CA GLU A 82 27.59 22.12 21.79
C GLU A 82 26.88 20.91 22.39
N ALA A 83 26.43 21.02 23.65
CA ALA A 83 25.66 19.96 24.32
C ALA A 83 24.30 19.71 23.63
N VAL A 84 23.59 20.77 23.24
CA VAL A 84 22.32 20.68 22.50
C VAL A 84 22.55 20.05 21.13
N ASN A 85 23.56 20.48 20.38
CA ASN A 85 23.90 19.91 19.08
C ASN A 85 24.28 18.43 19.19
N ALA A 86 25.10 18.05 20.19
CA ALA A 86 25.48 16.67 20.43
C ALA A 86 24.27 15.79 20.77
N ARG A 87 23.32 16.32 21.56
CA ARG A 87 22.10 15.59 21.91
C ARG A 87 21.14 15.43 20.72
N VAL A 88 20.92 16.49 19.94
CA VAL A 88 20.11 16.44 18.71
C VAL A 88 20.72 15.49 17.69
N ALA A 89 22.05 15.48 17.52
CA ALA A 89 22.75 14.55 16.64
C ALA A 89 22.59 13.09 17.11
N ALA A 90 22.74 12.83 18.41
CA ALA A 90 22.57 11.50 18.98
C ALA A 90 21.12 10.98 18.84
N GLU A 91 20.12 11.85 19.02
CA GLU A 91 18.72 11.49 18.80
C GLU A 91 18.42 11.23 17.32
N ALA A 92 18.94 12.06 16.41
CA ALA A 92 18.81 11.85 14.97
C ALA A 92 19.45 10.53 14.51
N ASP A 93 20.61 10.17 15.07
CA ASP A 93 21.25 8.89 14.80
C ASP A 93 20.45 7.72 15.37
N SER A 94 19.83 7.89 16.55
CA SER A 94 18.99 6.85 17.16
C SER A 94 17.71 6.55 16.37
N MET A 95 17.18 7.54 15.64
CA MET A 95 15.95 7.41 14.84
C MET A 95 16.20 7.00 13.38
N LYS A 96 17.46 6.98 12.93
CA LYS A 96 17.84 6.64 11.55
C LYS A 96 17.46 5.20 11.16
N GLY A 97 17.58 4.24 12.08
CA GLY A 97 17.16 2.86 11.87
C GLY A 97 15.66 2.73 11.60
N VAL A 98 14.85 3.46 12.37
CA VAL A 98 13.39 3.54 12.21
C VAL A 98 13.04 4.14 10.84
N GLN A 99 13.70 5.25 10.44
CA GLN A 99 13.46 5.86 9.13
C GLN A 99 13.74 4.89 7.97
N ASN A 100 14.87 4.17 8.02
CA ASN A 100 15.24 3.23 6.94
C ASN A 100 14.18 2.13 6.76
N GLU A 101 13.65 1.57 7.85
CA GLU A 101 12.59 0.58 7.78
C GLU A 101 11.27 1.17 7.28
N CYS A 102 10.92 2.41 7.68
CA CYS A 102 9.78 3.13 7.14
C CYS A 102 9.88 3.36 5.62
N GLU A 103 11.06 3.68 5.10
CA GLU A 103 11.30 3.91 3.67
C GLU A 103 11.17 2.62 2.84
N LYS A 104 11.69 1.49 3.34
CA LYS A 104 11.50 0.18 2.71
C LYS A 104 10.02 -0.17 2.59
N PHE A 105 9.25 0.03 3.66
CA PHE A 105 7.81 -0.23 3.66
C PHE A 105 7.06 0.69 2.69
N LYS A 106 7.44 1.97 2.61
CA LYS A 106 6.85 2.92 1.64
C LYS A 106 7.10 2.49 0.20
N ALA A 107 8.32 2.08 -0.13
CA ALA A 107 8.65 1.57 -1.46
C ALA A 107 7.83 0.31 -1.79
N TYR A 108 7.72 -0.62 -0.85
CA TYR A 108 6.87 -1.80 -0.98
C TYR A 108 5.40 -1.43 -1.24
N TYR A 109 4.82 -0.53 -0.44
CA TYR A 109 3.43 -0.09 -0.63
C TYR A 109 3.20 0.54 -2.00
N GLN A 110 4.11 1.40 -2.47
CA GLN A 110 3.98 2.08 -3.77
C GLN A 110 4.08 1.12 -4.96
N ASN A 111 4.89 0.07 -4.85
CA ASN A 111 5.14 -0.88 -5.94
C ASN A 111 4.13 -2.04 -5.91
N GLU A 112 4.09 -2.78 -4.80
CA GLU A 112 3.36 -4.04 -4.70
C GLU A 112 1.84 -3.82 -4.56
N CYS A 113 1.40 -2.89 -3.71
CA CYS A 113 -0.05 -2.63 -3.59
C CYS A 113 -0.64 -2.06 -4.87
N ARG A 114 0.14 -1.27 -5.63
CA ARG A 114 -0.28 -0.78 -6.95
C ARG A 114 -0.42 -1.94 -7.94
N LEU A 115 0.56 -2.84 -7.99
CA LEU A 115 0.50 -4.04 -8.83
C LEU A 115 -0.72 -4.92 -8.50
N HIS A 116 -1.03 -5.11 -7.22
CA HIS A 116 -2.20 -5.88 -6.78
C HIS A 116 -3.51 -5.23 -7.26
N GLN A 117 -3.62 -3.90 -7.12
CA GLN A 117 -4.78 -3.16 -7.60
C GLN A 117 -4.94 -3.23 -9.12
N GLU A 118 -3.84 -3.10 -9.86
CA GLU A 118 -3.80 -3.20 -11.33
C GLU A 118 -4.24 -4.60 -11.79
N ASN A 119 -3.77 -5.66 -11.15
CA ASN A 119 -4.17 -7.04 -11.47
C ASN A 119 -5.65 -7.31 -11.17
N ILE A 120 -6.17 -6.81 -10.03
CA ILE A 120 -7.60 -6.92 -9.70
C ILE A 120 -8.45 -6.12 -10.70
N ALA A 121 -8.02 -4.92 -11.08
CA ALA A 121 -8.73 -4.10 -12.07
C ALA A 121 -8.74 -4.79 -13.44
N TYR A 122 -7.59 -5.35 -13.85
CA TYR A 122 -7.44 -6.09 -15.09
C TYR A 122 -8.35 -7.33 -15.12
N LEU A 123 -8.37 -8.14 -14.06
CA LEU A 123 -9.27 -9.29 -13.92
C LEU A 123 -10.75 -8.89 -14.03
N ASN A 124 -11.16 -7.83 -13.32
CA ASN A 124 -12.56 -7.39 -13.37
C ASN A 124 -12.95 -6.90 -14.77
N LYS A 125 -12.03 -6.23 -15.46
CA LYS A 125 -12.24 -5.76 -16.83
C LYS A 125 -12.38 -6.95 -17.79
N THR A 126 -11.40 -7.86 -17.83
CA THR A 126 -11.42 -9.00 -18.75
C THR A 126 -12.60 -9.93 -18.50
N ARG A 127 -13.04 -10.07 -17.23
CA ARG A 127 -14.28 -10.79 -16.90
C ARG A 127 -15.50 -10.16 -17.54
N LEU A 128 -15.66 -8.84 -17.43
CA LEU A 128 -16.78 -8.11 -18.04
C LEU A 128 -16.73 -8.16 -19.57
N ASP A 129 -15.54 -8.08 -20.15
CA ASP A 129 -15.34 -8.16 -21.60
C ASP A 129 -15.72 -9.57 -22.12
N MET A 130 -15.32 -10.63 -21.40
CA MET A 130 -15.72 -12.01 -21.69
C MET A 130 -17.23 -12.20 -21.55
N ASP A 131 -17.85 -11.74 -20.46
CA ASP A 131 -19.30 -11.84 -20.24
C ASP A 131 -20.07 -11.12 -21.39
N SER A 132 -19.65 -9.91 -21.74
CA SER A 132 -20.22 -9.16 -22.87
C SER A 132 -20.01 -9.86 -24.21
N ALA A 133 -18.85 -10.48 -24.43
CA ALA A 133 -18.57 -11.23 -25.64
C ALA A 133 -19.41 -12.50 -25.73
N ALA A 134 -19.61 -13.22 -24.62
CA ALA A 134 -20.48 -14.38 -24.54
C ALA A 134 -21.93 -13.99 -24.88
N ASP A 135 -22.46 -12.93 -24.28
CA ASP A 135 -23.81 -12.44 -24.58
C ASP A 135 -24.01 -12.06 -26.05
N LYS A 136 -23.01 -11.41 -26.67
CA LYS A 136 -23.10 -10.88 -28.04
C LYS A 136 -22.81 -11.90 -29.13
N TYR A 137 -21.84 -12.78 -28.92
CA TYR A 137 -21.25 -13.60 -29.97
C TYR A 137 -21.59 -15.09 -29.86
N ALA A 138 -21.97 -15.59 -28.67
CA ALA A 138 -22.22 -17.03 -28.48
C ALA A 138 -23.40 -17.55 -29.32
N ASN A 139 -24.42 -16.71 -29.57
CA ASN A 139 -25.63 -17.12 -30.30
C ASN A 139 -25.51 -16.96 -31.83
N THR A 140 -24.37 -16.46 -32.34
CA THR A 140 -24.20 -16.15 -33.77
C THR A 140 -22.93 -16.80 -34.32
N GLU A 141 -23.07 -18.00 -34.89
CA GLU A 141 -21.98 -18.90 -35.29
C GLU A 141 -21.19 -18.48 -36.55
N THR A 142 -20.74 -17.23 -36.62
CA THR A 142 -19.74 -16.84 -37.63
C THR A 142 -18.33 -17.09 -37.11
N ASP A 143 -17.38 -17.43 -37.99
CA ASP A 143 -15.99 -17.66 -37.60
C ASP A 143 -15.36 -16.42 -36.94
N ALA A 144 -15.73 -15.22 -37.41
CA ALA A 144 -15.31 -13.96 -36.82
C ALA A 144 -15.80 -13.80 -35.37
N ASN A 145 -17.03 -14.20 -35.07
CA ASN A 145 -17.61 -14.14 -33.72
C ASN A 145 -16.99 -15.18 -32.79
N LYS A 146 -16.76 -16.40 -33.29
CA LYS A 146 -16.04 -17.45 -32.55
C LYS A 146 -14.63 -17.00 -32.16
N MET A 147 -13.89 -16.38 -33.09
CA MET A 147 -12.55 -15.87 -32.83
C MET A 147 -12.53 -14.72 -31.81
N ARG A 148 -13.52 -13.82 -31.86
CA ARG A 148 -13.65 -12.72 -30.88
C ARG A 148 -13.97 -13.23 -29.48
N LEU A 149 -14.87 -14.21 -29.37
CA LEU A 149 -15.20 -14.85 -28.10
C LEU A 149 -13.98 -15.58 -27.52
N ASP A 150 -13.28 -16.37 -28.32
CA ASP A 150 -12.05 -17.08 -27.94
C ASP A 150 -10.95 -16.13 -27.45
N THR A 151 -10.80 -14.99 -28.11
CA THR A 151 -9.83 -13.95 -27.69
C THR A 151 -10.16 -13.41 -26.29
N CYS A 152 -11.42 -13.06 -26.04
CA CYS A 152 -11.83 -12.54 -24.73
C CYS A 152 -11.69 -13.60 -23.63
N THR A 153 -12.00 -14.87 -23.94
CA THR A 153 -11.82 -15.99 -23.01
C THR A 153 -10.34 -16.17 -22.64
N LYS A 154 -9.44 -16.17 -23.63
CA LYS A 154 -7.99 -16.29 -23.39
C LYS A 154 -7.43 -15.13 -22.56
N GLU A 155 -7.89 -13.90 -22.80
CA GLU A 155 -7.49 -12.74 -22.00
C GLU A 155 -7.97 -12.84 -20.54
N PHE A 156 -9.18 -13.36 -20.32
CA PHE A 156 -9.71 -13.62 -18.99
C PHE A 156 -8.94 -14.74 -18.27
N GLU A 157 -8.63 -15.84 -18.96
CA GLU A 157 -7.82 -16.93 -18.41
C GLU A 157 -6.41 -16.45 -18.04
N ALA A 158 -5.77 -15.64 -18.88
CA ALA A 158 -4.48 -15.03 -18.59
C ALA A 158 -4.55 -14.13 -17.34
N ALA A 159 -5.64 -13.36 -17.17
CA ALA A 159 -5.85 -12.56 -15.96
C ALA A 159 -6.03 -13.43 -14.71
N CYS A 160 -6.72 -14.57 -14.82
CA CYS A 160 -6.86 -15.55 -13.75
C CYS A 160 -5.49 -16.14 -13.35
N THR A 161 -4.65 -16.50 -14.33
CA THR A 161 -3.29 -17.00 -14.07
C THR A 161 -2.44 -15.98 -13.32
N ARG A 162 -2.44 -14.71 -13.73
CA ARG A 162 -1.73 -13.65 -13.00
C ARG A 162 -2.16 -13.53 -11.54
N MET A 163 -3.46 -13.70 -11.27
CA MET A 163 -3.96 -13.70 -9.89
C MET A 163 -3.53 -14.94 -9.10
N ARG A 164 -3.42 -16.11 -9.75
CA ARG A 164 -2.87 -17.33 -9.11
C ARG A 164 -1.39 -17.17 -8.79
N ASP A 165 -0.61 -16.59 -9.69
CA ASP A 165 0.81 -16.30 -9.45
C ASP A 165 0.97 -15.33 -8.28
N LEU A 166 0.13 -14.30 -8.21
CA LEU A 166 0.09 -13.37 -7.09
C LEU A 166 -0.29 -14.05 -5.78
N ALA A 167 -1.23 -15.00 -5.83
CA ALA A 167 -1.65 -15.79 -4.68
C ALA A 167 -0.55 -16.71 -4.16
N ALA A 168 0.23 -17.31 -5.05
CA ALA A 168 1.36 -18.16 -4.68
C ALA A 168 2.42 -17.36 -3.90
N GLY A 169 2.60 -16.07 -4.22
CA GLY A 169 3.52 -15.17 -3.53
C GLY A 169 3.03 -14.62 -2.17
N ILE A 170 1.78 -14.88 -1.76
CA ILE A 170 1.22 -14.32 -0.51
C ILE A 170 2.05 -14.71 0.72
N LYS A 171 2.51 -15.97 0.80
CA LYS A 171 3.27 -16.46 1.97
C LYS A 171 4.56 -15.69 2.16
N ASP A 172 5.24 -15.34 1.06
CA ASP A 172 6.48 -14.57 1.09
C ASP A 172 6.19 -13.11 1.49
N LEU A 173 5.08 -12.54 1.02
CA LEU A 173 4.63 -11.21 1.43
C LEU A 173 4.34 -11.15 2.94
N GLU A 174 3.64 -12.14 3.48
CA GLU A 174 3.33 -12.21 4.92
C GLU A 174 4.59 -12.43 5.78
N ALA A 175 5.52 -13.26 5.33
CA ALA A 175 6.81 -13.46 5.99
C ALA A 175 7.64 -12.17 6.01
N ASN A 176 7.70 -11.44 4.89
CA ASN A 176 8.39 -10.16 4.79
C ASN A 176 7.75 -9.09 5.68
N HIS A 177 6.42 -8.99 5.71
CA HIS A 177 5.70 -8.07 6.59
C HIS A 177 5.99 -8.35 8.07
N SER A 178 5.94 -9.61 8.49
CA SER A 178 6.21 -10.00 9.88
C SER A 178 7.65 -9.66 10.28
N SER A 179 8.61 -9.97 9.40
CA SER A 179 10.03 -9.63 9.59
C SER A 179 10.27 -8.12 9.69
N TRP A 180 9.61 -7.31 8.85
CA TRP A 180 9.70 -5.85 8.94
C TRP A 180 9.08 -5.31 10.21
N GLN A 181 7.95 -5.85 10.66
CA GLN A 181 7.34 -5.45 11.92
C GLN A 181 8.29 -5.74 13.10
N ASP A 182 8.89 -6.92 13.14
CA ASP A 182 9.85 -7.29 14.19
C ASP A 182 11.10 -6.40 14.17
N THR A 183 11.61 -6.12 12.97
CA THR A 183 12.77 -5.24 12.77
C THR A 183 12.45 -3.82 13.21
N LEU A 184 11.30 -3.26 12.81
CA LEU A 184 10.86 -1.95 13.24
C LEU A 184 10.71 -1.87 14.76
N MET A 185 10.08 -2.87 15.38
CA MET A 185 9.93 -2.92 16.84
C MET A 185 11.28 -2.99 17.56
N LYS A 186 12.26 -3.69 16.99
CA LYS A 186 13.64 -3.72 17.49
C LYS A 186 14.29 -2.35 17.39
N GLU A 187 14.22 -1.70 16.22
CA GLU A 187 14.79 -0.37 16.01
C GLU A 187 14.13 0.69 16.89
N MET A 188 12.81 0.65 17.07
CA MET A 188 12.10 1.50 18.02
C MET A 188 12.60 1.28 19.46
N LYS A 189 12.78 0.02 19.89
CA LYS A 189 13.35 -0.27 21.22
C LYS A 189 14.76 0.30 21.38
N VAL A 190 15.59 0.26 20.34
CA VAL A 190 16.94 0.84 20.36
C VAL A 190 16.86 2.37 20.45
N ALA A 191 15.99 2.99 19.66
CA ALA A 191 15.80 4.44 19.65
C ALA A 191 15.31 4.96 21.01
N PHE A 192 14.33 4.29 21.63
CA PHE A 192 13.70 4.75 22.87
C PHE A 192 14.38 4.25 24.17
N ARG A 193 15.35 3.32 24.11
CA ARG A 193 16.12 2.89 25.29
C ARG A 193 17.28 3.82 25.68
N LYS A 194 17.69 4.73 24.78
CA LYS A 194 18.78 5.68 25.01
C LYS A 194 18.29 7.06 25.52
N GLY A 195 16.99 7.23 25.72
CA GLY A 195 16.35 8.44 26.25
C GLY A 195 16.28 8.47 27.76
#